data_AF-A0A0M3I600-F1
#
_entry.id   AF-A0A0M3I600-F1
#
_cell.length_a   1.000
_cell.length_b   1.000
_cell.length_c   1.000
_cell.angle_alpha   90.00
_cell.angle_beta   90.00
_cell.angle_gamma   90.00
#
_symmetry.space_group_name_H-M   'P 1'
#
loop_
_entity.id
_entity.type
_entity.pdbx_description
1 polymer ?
#
loop_
_entity_poly.entity_id
_entity_poly.type
_entity_poly.pdbx_seq_one_letter_code
_entity_poly.pdbx_strand_id
1 'polypeptide(L)'
;MKNGKASGIDGLTGEVLKLGKELLVTPLKSLFNNIIKYQQIPEDFALSKTILLPKKGNPDDIRNYRPISLLPTISKCFSKVLRKKLQQQIEQKQDVEQAGFRPGKSTVDQINVLPMLIEKTREYNSPLYLLFVDYEKAFDAAEHASLRKSLENASVHPSIISILQEIQSKSITTIFVHERQIPIQVKRGEYGRETAYPRCCSMQLYGSCSAIRLAKEGREGGREKTFALEVSRRHSLDIWHFNQIKEMLKELEVRSAVVGLRLNTSKTKLMSNQELKSTIFVRDEKIESVNEFIYLGRSVEMSEGTEADIRRRIKQGRKARLKNKDF
;
A
#
# COMPACT_ATOMS: atom_id res chain seq x y z
N MET A 1 -0.48 20.51 -10.19
CA MET A 1 0.73 19.64 -10.15
C MET A 1 1.71 20.14 -9.09
N LYS A 2 2.65 19.32 -8.59
CA LYS A 2 3.74 19.80 -7.69
C LYS A 2 4.93 20.25 -8.55
N ASN A 3 5.70 21.22 -8.08
CA ASN A 3 6.93 21.65 -8.75
C ASN A 3 8.10 20.70 -8.42
N GLY A 4 9.17 20.75 -9.21
CA GLY A 4 10.40 19.97 -9.04
C GLY A 4 10.21 18.47 -9.29
N LYS A 5 9.28 18.10 -10.18
CA LYS A 5 9.00 16.70 -10.51
C LYS A 5 9.45 16.37 -11.93
N ALA A 6 10.05 15.20 -12.09
CA ALA A 6 10.49 14.69 -13.39
C ALA A 6 9.31 14.52 -14.36
N SER A 7 9.57 14.87 -15.62
CA SER A 7 8.66 14.66 -16.74
C SER A 7 8.55 13.19 -17.13
N GLY A 8 7.53 12.85 -17.92
CA GLY A 8 7.46 11.56 -18.59
C GLY A 8 8.29 11.55 -19.87
N ILE A 9 7.91 10.65 -20.78
CA ILE A 9 8.44 10.60 -22.15
C ILE A 9 8.14 11.88 -22.96
N ASP A 10 7.13 12.64 -22.54
CA ASP A 10 6.67 13.86 -23.20
C ASP A 10 7.57 15.08 -22.94
N GLY A 11 8.54 14.97 -22.02
CA GLY A 11 9.43 16.08 -21.65
C GLY A 11 8.74 17.24 -20.91
N LEU A 12 7.41 17.20 -20.78
CA LEU A 12 6.63 18.26 -20.13
C LEU A 12 6.71 18.13 -18.61
N THR A 13 6.94 19.23 -17.92
CA THR A 13 6.93 19.28 -16.46
C THR A 13 5.61 19.85 -15.93
N GLY A 14 5.39 19.69 -14.62
CA GLY A 14 4.19 20.23 -13.97
C GLY A 14 4.12 21.76 -14.01
N GLU A 15 5.27 22.42 -14.12
CA GLU A 15 5.47 23.86 -14.23
C GLU A 15 4.98 24.38 -15.58
N VAL A 16 5.30 23.68 -16.67
CA VAL A 16 4.82 24.04 -18.01
C VAL A 16 3.29 24.09 -18.05
N LEU A 17 2.63 23.09 -17.46
CA LEU A 17 1.16 23.08 -17.36
C LEU A 17 0.60 24.22 -16.50
N LYS A 18 1.35 24.69 -15.49
CA LYS A 18 0.92 25.80 -14.63
C LYS A 18 1.07 27.14 -15.32
N LEU A 19 2.18 27.35 -16.03
CA LEU A 19 2.45 28.56 -16.79
C LEU A 19 1.44 28.72 -17.94
N GLY A 20 1.16 27.63 -18.65
CA GLY A 20 0.17 27.61 -19.74
C GLY A 20 -1.29 27.44 -19.30
N LYS A 21 -1.63 27.58 -18.02
CA LYS A 21 -2.95 27.20 -17.50
C LYS A 21 -4.12 27.85 -18.24
N GLU A 22 -4.01 29.14 -18.55
CA GLU A 22 -5.08 29.92 -19.17
C GLU A 22 -5.41 29.38 -20.58
N LEU A 23 -4.40 28.87 -21.29
CA LEU A 23 -4.55 28.30 -22.63
C LEU A 23 -4.94 26.83 -22.60
N LEU A 24 -4.42 26.07 -21.63
CA LEU A 24 -4.54 24.61 -21.60
C LEU A 24 -5.78 24.09 -20.85
N VAL A 25 -6.38 24.87 -19.95
CA VAL A 25 -7.49 24.37 -19.11
C VAL A 25 -8.71 23.96 -19.96
N THR A 26 -9.14 24.80 -20.91
CA THR A 26 -10.29 24.52 -21.77
C THR A 26 -10.11 23.26 -22.63
N PRO A 27 -9.02 23.12 -23.42
CA PRO A 27 -8.81 21.91 -24.21
C PRO A 27 -8.61 20.65 -23.35
N LEU A 28 -7.87 20.74 -22.23
CA LEU A 28 -7.69 19.60 -21.33
C LEU A 28 -9.01 19.17 -20.68
N LYS A 29 -9.87 20.12 -20.30
CA LYS A 29 -11.22 19.82 -19.77
C LYS A 29 -12.05 19.08 -20.82
N SER A 30 -12.06 19.56 -22.07
CA SER A 30 -12.76 18.92 -23.17
C SER A 30 -12.25 17.48 -23.39
N LEU A 31 -10.92 17.32 -23.47
CA LEU A 31 -10.27 16.02 -23.60
C LEU A 31 -10.67 15.06 -22.47
N PHE A 32 -10.56 15.50 -21.21
CA PHE A 32 -10.88 14.65 -20.06
C PHE A 32 -12.36 14.26 -20.01
N ASN A 33 -13.26 15.17 -20.40
CA ASN A 33 -14.69 14.86 -20.51
C ASN A 33 -14.96 13.84 -21.61
N ASN A 34 -14.30 13.95 -22.75
CA ASN A 34 -14.40 12.98 -23.84
C ASN A 34 -13.89 11.61 -23.40
N ILE A 35 -12.74 11.54 -22.71
CA ILE A 35 -12.24 10.28 -22.14
C ILE A 35 -13.27 9.66 -21.19
N ILE A 36 -13.91 10.46 -20.33
CA ILE A 36 -14.93 9.94 -19.41
C ILE A 36 -16.18 9.45 -20.16
N LYS A 37 -16.62 10.18 -21.19
CA LYS A 37 -17.82 9.86 -21.97
C LYS A 37 -17.63 8.59 -22.81
N TYR A 38 -16.52 8.52 -23.55
CA TYR A 38 -16.24 7.44 -24.50
C TYR A 38 -15.41 6.30 -23.90
N GLN A 39 -14.87 6.49 -22.70
CA GLN A 39 -14.07 5.49 -21.96
C GLN A 39 -12.81 5.05 -22.71
N GLN A 40 -12.33 5.88 -23.63
CA GLN A 40 -11.13 5.65 -24.43
C GLN A 40 -10.08 6.71 -24.08
N ILE A 41 -8.85 6.26 -23.83
CA ILE A 41 -7.71 7.14 -23.58
C ILE A 41 -6.87 7.31 -24.86
N PRO A 42 -6.19 8.46 -25.02
CA PRO A 42 -5.12 8.59 -26.00
C PRO A 42 -4.01 7.57 -25.72
N GLU A 43 -3.41 7.00 -26.78
CA GLU A 43 -2.35 5.99 -26.66
C GLU A 43 -1.17 6.50 -25.81
N ASP A 44 -0.79 7.76 -26.01
CA ASP A 44 0.27 8.42 -25.24
C ASP A 44 0.05 8.37 -23.73
N PHE A 45 -1.20 8.35 -23.26
CA PHE A 45 -1.47 8.33 -21.81
C PHE A 45 -1.03 7.03 -21.14
N ALA A 46 -0.94 5.96 -21.93
CA ALA A 46 -0.53 4.63 -21.50
C ALA A 46 0.95 4.33 -21.79
N LEU A 47 1.72 5.33 -22.22
CA LEU A 47 3.17 5.24 -22.33
C LEU A 47 3.86 5.73 -21.05
N SER A 48 4.93 5.04 -20.65
CA SER A 48 5.73 5.43 -19.48
C SER A 48 7.23 5.20 -19.71
N LYS A 49 8.06 5.94 -18.97
CA LYS A 49 9.51 5.76 -18.91
C LYS A 49 9.91 5.18 -17.56
N THR A 50 10.51 4.00 -17.53
CA THR A 50 11.03 3.44 -16.27
C THR A 50 12.48 3.84 -16.06
N ILE A 51 12.75 4.44 -14.90
CA ILE A 51 14.09 4.69 -14.38
C ILE A 51 14.37 3.77 -13.20
N LEU A 52 15.63 3.36 -13.03
CA LEU A 52 16.07 2.54 -11.90
C LEU A 52 16.74 3.42 -10.87
N LEU A 53 16.18 3.49 -9.65
CA LEU A 53 16.84 4.18 -8.53
C LEU A 53 17.62 3.18 -7.68
N PRO A 54 18.90 3.44 -7.38
CA PRO A 54 19.68 2.56 -6.52
C PRO A 54 19.13 2.56 -5.08
N LYS A 55 19.08 1.38 -4.46
CA LYS A 55 18.89 1.17 -3.03
C LYS A 55 20.25 0.91 -2.38
N LYS A 56 20.24 0.71 -1.06
CA LYS A 56 21.41 0.19 -0.34
C LYS A 56 21.67 -1.27 -0.75
N GLY A 57 22.93 -1.65 -0.83
CA GLY A 57 23.36 -3.01 -1.18
C GLY A 57 24.42 -2.98 -2.28
N ASN A 58 24.71 -4.14 -2.86
CA ASN A 58 25.61 -4.27 -4.00
C ASN A 58 25.00 -3.56 -5.24
N PRO A 59 25.68 -2.57 -5.86
CA PRO A 59 25.25 -1.93 -7.10
C PRO A 59 25.17 -2.88 -8.31
N ASP A 60 25.87 -4.02 -8.30
CA ASP A 60 25.82 -4.96 -9.41
C ASP A 60 24.60 -5.89 -9.37
N ASP A 61 23.86 -5.88 -8.25
CA ASP A 61 22.64 -6.66 -8.10
C ASP A 61 21.40 -5.83 -8.45
N ILE A 62 20.75 -6.17 -9.57
CA ILE A 62 19.53 -5.52 -10.06
C ILE A 62 18.39 -5.49 -9.02
N ARG A 63 18.36 -6.43 -8.06
CA ARG A 63 17.35 -6.47 -6.97
C ARG A 63 17.51 -5.29 -6.00
N ASN A 64 18.71 -4.71 -5.94
CA ASN A 64 19.02 -3.50 -5.20
C ASN A 64 18.62 -2.23 -5.94
N TYR A 65 17.90 -2.31 -7.06
CA TYR A 65 17.28 -1.15 -7.70
C TYR A 65 15.78 -1.09 -7.44
N ARG A 66 15.23 0.11 -7.51
CA ARG A 66 13.81 0.41 -7.43
C ARG A 66 13.35 0.96 -8.78
N PRO A 67 12.55 0.22 -9.56
CA PRO A 67 11.99 0.78 -10.78
C PRO A 67 10.97 1.87 -10.45
N ILE A 68 11.03 2.99 -11.15
CA ILE A 68 10.04 4.07 -11.08
C ILE A 68 9.60 4.39 -12.49
N SER A 69 8.32 4.18 -12.78
CA SER A 69 7.69 4.55 -14.04
C SER A 69 7.24 6.01 -13.97
N LEU A 70 7.78 6.82 -14.87
CA LEU A 70 7.45 8.22 -15.10
C LEU A 70 6.44 8.31 -16.23
N LEU A 71 5.31 8.94 -15.94
CA LEU A 71 4.22 9.10 -16.89
C LEU A 71 4.21 10.46 -17.54
N PRO A 72 3.60 10.59 -18.74
CA PRO A 72 3.31 11.88 -19.33
C PRO A 72 2.57 12.77 -18.35
N THR A 73 2.94 14.04 -18.32
CA THR A 73 2.45 14.98 -17.32
C THR A 73 0.95 15.24 -17.47
N ILE A 74 0.44 15.20 -18.70
CA ILE A 74 -1.01 15.29 -18.96
C ILE A 74 -1.73 14.03 -18.44
N SER A 75 -1.19 12.84 -18.68
CA SER A 75 -1.72 11.58 -18.13
C SER A 75 -1.74 11.57 -16.60
N LYS A 76 -0.69 12.12 -15.94
CA LYS A 76 -0.68 12.34 -14.48
C LYS A 76 -1.77 13.30 -14.03
N CYS A 77 -2.06 14.34 -14.82
CA CYS A 77 -3.14 15.28 -14.53
C CYS A 77 -4.50 14.58 -14.57
N PHE A 78 -4.78 13.82 -15.64
CA PHE A 78 -6.01 13.04 -15.77
C PHE A 78 -6.14 11.99 -14.66
N SER A 79 -5.06 11.27 -14.36
CA SER A 79 -5.00 10.29 -13.26
C SER A 79 -5.41 10.90 -11.91
N LYS A 80 -5.10 12.18 -11.66
CA LYS A 80 -5.54 12.88 -10.44
C LYS A 80 -7.03 13.19 -10.43
N VAL A 81 -7.61 13.51 -11.59
CA VAL A 81 -9.06 13.70 -11.75
C VAL A 81 -9.79 12.37 -11.51
N LEU A 82 -9.34 11.30 -12.16
CA LEU A 82 -9.88 9.96 -11.99
C LEU A 82 -9.80 9.49 -10.54
N ARG A 83 -8.64 9.68 -9.89
CA ARG A 83 -8.44 9.40 -8.48
C ARG A 83 -9.45 10.13 -7.59
N LYS A 84 -9.69 11.42 -7.83
CA LYS A 84 -10.65 12.21 -7.02
C LYS A 84 -12.07 11.66 -7.16
N LYS A 85 -12.49 11.31 -8.38
CA LYS A 85 -13.81 10.70 -8.64
C LYS A 85 -13.95 9.34 -7.98
N LEU A 86 -12.95 8.47 -8.14
CA LEU A 86 -12.94 7.15 -7.52
C LEU A 86 -12.98 7.27 -5.99
N GLN A 87 -12.16 8.16 -5.43
CA GLN A 87 -12.11 8.40 -3.99
C GLN A 87 -13.48 8.79 -3.43
N GLN A 88 -14.24 9.64 -4.13
CA GLN A 88 -15.59 10.01 -3.69
C GLN A 88 -16.57 8.82 -3.62
N GLN A 89 -16.38 7.78 -4.43
CA GLN A 89 -17.28 6.62 -4.47
C GLN A 89 -16.97 5.56 -3.41
N ILE A 90 -15.70 5.48 -3.00
CA ILE A 90 -15.21 4.42 -2.11
C ILE A 90 -15.06 4.87 -0.65
N GLU A 91 -14.86 6.16 -0.39
CA GLU A 91 -14.40 6.65 0.93
C GLU A 91 -15.39 6.28 2.04
N GLN A 92 -16.68 6.31 1.73
CA GLN A 92 -17.77 5.92 2.64
C GLN A 92 -17.86 4.41 2.87
N LYS A 93 -17.31 3.60 1.97
CA LYS A 93 -17.33 2.13 2.04
C LYS A 93 -16.05 1.55 2.64
N GLN A 94 -15.06 2.39 2.96
CA GLN A 94 -13.82 1.94 3.57
C GLN A 94 -13.96 1.81 5.08
N ASP A 95 -13.46 0.70 5.61
CA ASP A 95 -13.30 0.44 7.04
C ASP A 95 -12.63 1.64 7.73
N VAL A 96 -13.09 1.99 8.93
CA VAL A 96 -12.63 3.16 9.70
C VAL A 96 -11.15 3.04 10.08
N GLU A 97 -10.71 1.80 10.21
CA GLU A 97 -9.42 1.31 10.65
C GLU A 97 -8.36 1.35 9.54
N GLN A 98 -8.80 1.37 8.28
CA GLN A 98 -7.94 1.67 7.16
C GLN A 98 -7.58 3.16 7.20
N ALA A 99 -6.32 3.47 7.51
CA ALA A 99 -5.78 4.84 7.52
C ALA A 99 -4.86 5.12 6.33
N GLY A 100 -4.36 4.08 5.65
CA GLY A 100 -3.42 4.21 4.55
C GLY A 100 -4.01 4.96 3.36
N PHE A 101 -3.28 5.96 2.86
CA PHE A 101 -3.62 6.74 1.65
C PHE A 101 -4.96 7.50 1.68
N ARG A 102 -5.56 7.67 2.87
CA ARG A 102 -6.81 8.40 3.08
C ARG A 102 -6.57 9.87 3.45
N PRO A 103 -7.45 10.78 3.03
CA PRO A 103 -7.37 12.18 3.39
C PRO A 103 -7.75 12.34 4.87
N GLY A 104 -7.02 13.19 5.60
CA GLY A 104 -7.31 13.44 7.01
C GLY A 104 -7.02 12.28 7.96
N LYS A 105 -6.42 11.18 7.47
CA LYS A 105 -5.92 10.07 8.29
C LYS A 105 -4.39 10.15 8.36
N SER A 106 -3.85 9.93 9.55
CA SER A 106 -2.40 9.95 9.80
C SER A 106 -1.93 8.59 10.30
N THR A 107 -0.66 8.28 10.06
CA THR A 107 0.00 7.14 10.71
C THR A 107 0.11 7.34 12.22
N VAL A 108 0.00 8.58 12.72
CA VAL A 108 0.09 8.91 14.15
C VAL A 108 -1.01 8.22 14.96
N ASP A 109 -2.25 8.25 14.49
CA ASP A 109 -3.37 7.61 15.18
C ASP A 109 -3.10 6.11 15.34
N GLN A 110 -2.67 5.47 14.26
CA GLN A 110 -2.36 4.03 14.21
C GLN A 110 -1.18 3.64 15.08
N ILE A 111 -0.16 4.50 15.15
CA ILE A 111 1.01 4.30 16.01
C ILE A 111 0.62 4.32 17.50
N ASN A 112 -0.41 5.09 17.86
CA ASN A 112 -0.86 5.23 19.25
C ASN A 112 -1.83 4.12 19.69
N VAL A 113 -2.52 3.45 18.76
CA VAL A 113 -3.43 2.35 19.10
C VAL A 113 -2.69 1.19 19.77
N LEU A 114 -1.56 0.75 19.22
CA LEU A 114 -0.84 -0.42 19.75
C LEU A 114 -0.39 -0.26 21.22
N PRO A 115 0.26 0.85 21.63
CA PRO A 115 0.55 1.08 23.04
C PRO A 115 -0.70 1.08 23.92
N MET A 116 -1.79 1.74 23.50
CA MET A 116 -3.03 1.77 24.27
C MET A 116 -3.64 0.37 24.46
N LEU A 117 -3.56 -0.49 23.44
CA LEU A 117 -4.01 -1.89 23.53
C LEU A 117 -3.14 -2.71 24.47
N ILE A 118 -1.82 -2.55 24.40
CA ILE A 118 -0.88 -3.25 25.27
C ILE A 118 -1.12 -2.85 26.74
N GLU A 119 -1.21 -1.54 27.04
CA GLU A 119 -1.49 -1.06 28.40
C GLU A 119 -2.83 -1.57 28.93
N LYS A 120 -3.87 -1.53 28.10
CA LYS A 120 -5.20 -2.00 28.49
C LYS A 120 -5.24 -3.51 28.74
N THR A 121 -4.58 -4.30 27.92
CA THR A 121 -4.53 -5.76 28.13
C THR A 121 -3.72 -6.13 29.35
N ARG A 122 -2.69 -5.34 29.72
CA ARG A 122 -2.02 -5.47 31.02
C ARG A 122 -2.93 -5.09 32.19
N GLU A 123 -3.65 -3.96 32.11
CA GLU A 123 -4.59 -3.50 33.15
C GLU A 123 -5.62 -4.58 33.50
N TYR A 124 -6.12 -5.30 32.49
CA TYR A 124 -7.10 -6.37 32.64
C TYR A 124 -6.49 -7.78 32.72
N ASN A 125 -5.16 -7.91 32.81
CA ASN A 125 -4.44 -9.19 32.76
C ASN A 125 -4.97 -10.15 31.68
N SER A 126 -5.22 -9.60 30.49
CA SER A 126 -5.85 -10.28 29.38
C SER A 126 -4.80 -10.72 28.35
N PRO A 127 -4.99 -11.89 27.71
CA PRO A 127 -4.08 -12.34 26.66
C PRO A 127 -4.19 -11.42 25.44
N LEU A 128 -3.03 -11.01 24.91
CA LEU A 128 -2.90 -10.21 23.71
C LEU A 128 -1.97 -10.92 22.72
N TYR A 129 -2.40 -10.95 21.46
CA TYR A 129 -1.60 -11.39 20.34
C TYR A 129 -1.67 -10.33 19.26
N LEU A 130 -0.50 -9.88 18.80
CA LEU A 130 -0.35 -8.93 17.69
C LEU A 130 0.29 -9.67 16.53
N LEU A 131 -0.43 -9.76 15.42
CA LEU A 131 0.07 -10.36 14.19
C LEU A 131 0.42 -9.25 13.19
N PHE A 132 1.70 -9.14 12.86
CA PHE A 132 2.28 -8.20 11.93
C PHE A 132 2.41 -8.83 10.54
N VAL A 133 1.50 -8.62 9.60
CA VAL A 133 1.45 -9.33 8.30
C VAL A 133 2.02 -8.51 7.16
N ASP A 134 2.97 -9.02 6.38
CA ASP A 134 3.48 -8.33 5.17
C ASP A 134 3.20 -9.16 3.92
N TYR A 135 2.96 -8.52 2.77
CA TYR A 135 2.78 -9.19 1.48
C TYR A 135 4.00 -9.04 0.58
N GLU A 136 4.33 -10.10 -0.14
CA GLU A 136 5.37 -10.07 -1.16
C GLU A 136 4.95 -9.21 -2.35
N LYS A 137 5.68 -8.11 -2.57
CA LYS A 137 5.54 -7.26 -3.76
C LYS A 137 4.07 -6.98 -4.15
N ALA A 138 3.23 -6.66 -3.17
CA ALA A 138 1.77 -6.59 -3.34
C ALA A 138 1.31 -5.79 -4.57
N PHE A 139 2.02 -4.69 -4.90
CA PHE A 139 1.73 -3.86 -6.07
C PHE A 139 2.16 -4.46 -7.40
N ASP A 140 3.19 -5.32 -7.41
CA ASP A 140 3.65 -6.01 -8.62
C ASP A 140 2.86 -7.31 -8.84
N ALA A 141 2.33 -7.89 -7.75
CA ALA A 141 1.61 -9.16 -7.74
C ALA A 141 0.10 -9.04 -8.03
N ALA A 142 -0.49 -7.85 -7.84
CA ALA A 142 -1.91 -7.65 -8.06
C ALA A 142 -2.34 -7.91 -9.52
N GLU A 143 -3.27 -8.84 -9.69
CA GLU A 143 -3.81 -9.18 -11.01
C GLU A 143 -4.88 -8.18 -11.46
N HIS A 144 -4.88 -7.85 -12.76
CA HIS A 144 -5.83 -6.89 -13.34
C HIS A 144 -7.29 -7.33 -13.18
N ALA A 145 -7.56 -8.63 -13.34
CA ALA A 145 -8.90 -9.20 -13.15
C ALA A 145 -9.38 -9.07 -11.69
N SER A 146 -8.50 -9.34 -10.73
CA SER A 146 -8.80 -9.22 -9.30
C SER A 146 -9.07 -7.78 -8.88
N LEU A 147 -8.32 -6.81 -9.44
CA LEU A 147 -8.60 -5.39 -9.23
C LEU A 147 -9.99 -5.00 -9.78
N ARG A 148 -10.31 -5.42 -11.00
CA ARG A 148 -11.61 -5.17 -11.63
C ARG A 148 -12.76 -5.69 -10.78
N LYS A 149 -12.75 -6.99 -10.44
CA LYS A 149 -13.80 -7.64 -9.63
C LYS A 149 -14.02 -6.91 -8.31
N SER A 150 -12.94 -6.44 -7.72
CA SER A 150 -13.04 -5.76 -6.46
C SER A 150 -13.59 -4.33 -6.60
N LEU A 151 -13.26 -3.59 -7.67
CA LEU A 151 -13.90 -2.31 -7.97
C LEU A 151 -15.41 -2.47 -8.22
N GLU A 152 -15.80 -3.55 -8.89
CA GLU A 152 -17.21 -3.94 -9.09
C GLU A 152 -17.90 -4.22 -7.76
N ASN A 153 -17.27 -5.00 -6.86
CA ASN A 153 -17.79 -5.25 -5.51
C ASN A 153 -17.94 -3.96 -4.69
N ALA A 154 -17.04 -3.00 -4.87
CA ALA A 154 -17.12 -1.68 -4.25
C ALA A 154 -18.17 -0.77 -4.93
N SER A 155 -18.93 -1.28 -5.89
CA SER A 155 -19.93 -0.55 -6.68
C SER A 155 -19.38 0.75 -7.28
N VAL A 156 -18.14 0.72 -7.73
CA VAL A 156 -17.53 1.81 -8.51
C VAL A 156 -18.24 1.89 -9.85
N HIS A 157 -18.45 3.11 -10.35
CA HIS A 157 -19.18 3.30 -11.60
C HIS A 157 -18.47 2.58 -12.78
N PRO A 158 -19.19 1.80 -13.62
CA PRO A 158 -18.60 1.02 -14.70
C PRO A 158 -17.69 1.81 -15.65
N SER A 159 -18.02 3.06 -15.96
CA SER A 159 -17.18 3.92 -16.78
C SER A 159 -15.78 4.18 -16.19
N ILE A 160 -15.65 4.28 -14.87
CA ILE A 160 -14.33 4.44 -14.21
C ILE A 160 -13.54 3.13 -14.32
N ILE A 161 -14.21 2.00 -14.12
CA ILE A 161 -13.61 0.67 -14.25
C ILE A 161 -13.11 0.46 -15.68
N SER A 162 -13.94 0.78 -16.68
CA SER A 162 -13.62 0.70 -18.11
C SER A 162 -12.37 1.53 -18.47
N ILE A 163 -12.30 2.79 -18.01
CA ILE A 163 -11.11 3.65 -18.23
C ILE A 163 -9.85 3.07 -17.58
N LEU A 164 -9.96 2.49 -16.37
CA LEU A 164 -8.82 1.85 -15.70
C LEU A 164 -8.33 0.62 -16.48
N GLN A 165 -9.26 -0.20 -17.00
CA GLN A 165 -8.94 -1.34 -17.85
C GLN A 165 -8.28 -0.91 -19.17
N GLU A 166 -8.77 0.17 -19.77
CA GLU A 166 -8.20 0.75 -20.98
C GLU A 166 -6.77 1.25 -20.75
N ILE A 167 -6.49 1.85 -19.59
CA ILE A 167 -5.11 2.21 -19.21
C ILE A 167 -4.24 0.97 -19.10
N GLN A 168 -4.71 -0.09 -18.42
CA GLN A 168 -3.94 -1.33 -18.26
C GLN A 168 -3.63 -2.02 -19.58
N SER A 169 -4.63 -2.18 -20.45
CA SER A 169 -4.49 -2.91 -21.71
C SER A 169 -3.47 -2.25 -22.63
N LYS A 170 -3.41 -0.91 -22.63
CA LYS A 170 -2.49 -0.11 -23.46
C LYS A 170 -1.15 0.21 -22.79
N SER A 171 -0.94 -0.22 -21.54
CA SER A 171 0.23 0.19 -20.75
C SER A 171 1.54 -0.37 -21.30
N ILE A 172 2.38 0.52 -21.82
CA ILE A 172 3.75 0.22 -22.28
C ILE A 172 4.72 1.03 -21.43
N THR A 173 5.79 0.37 -20.99
CA THR A 173 6.90 1.02 -20.29
C THR A 173 8.20 0.88 -21.05
N THR A 174 8.93 1.97 -21.21
CA THR A 174 10.22 1.99 -21.90
C THR A 174 11.34 2.09 -20.88
N ILE A 175 12.25 1.12 -20.90
CA ILE A 175 13.50 1.17 -20.14
C ILE A 175 14.60 1.70 -21.07
N PHE A 176 15.40 2.63 -20.56
CA PHE A 176 16.54 3.19 -21.26
C PHE A 176 17.82 2.54 -20.73
N VAL A 177 18.53 1.81 -21.58
CA VAL A 177 19.83 1.21 -21.27
C VAL A 177 20.85 1.89 -22.19
N HIS A 178 21.59 2.84 -21.64
CA HIS A 178 22.41 3.78 -22.43
C HIS A 178 21.55 4.48 -23.49
N GLU A 179 21.88 4.32 -24.78
CA GLU A 179 21.15 4.90 -25.90
C GLU A 179 20.00 4.00 -26.41
N ARG A 180 19.89 2.77 -25.91
CA ARG A 180 18.87 1.82 -26.36
C ARG A 180 17.56 2.00 -25.59
N GLN A 181 16.47 2.07 -26.35
CA GLN A 181 15.11 2.05 -25.82
C GLN A 181 14.54 0.64 -25.91
N ILE A 182 14.10 0.11 -24.78
CA ILE A 182 13.49 -1.22 -24.70
C ILE A 182 12.04 -1.05 -24.25
N PRO A 183 11.07 -1.07 -25.18
CA PRO A 183 9.65 -1.04 -24.84
C PRO A 183 9.21 -2.40 -24.28
N ILE A 184 8.45 -2.38 -23.21
CA ILE A 184 7.95 -3.56 -22.50
C ILE A 184 6.46 -3.37 -22.24
N GLN A 185 5.65 -4.33 -22.71
CA GLN A 185 4.23 -4.38 -22.38
C GLN A 185 4.06 -4.72 -20.90
N VAL A 186 3.29 -3.90 -20.17
CA VAL A 186 2.97 -4.17 -18.77
C VAL A 186 1.82 -5.18 -18.71
N LYS A 187 2.11 -6.39 -18.24
CA LYS A 187 1.11 -7.48 -18.13
C LYS A 187 0.54 -7.65 -16.73
N ARG A 188 1.29 -7.21 -15.71
CA ARG A 188 0.98 -7.38 -14.28
C ARG A 188 1.55 -6.22 -13.49
N GLY A 189 0.97 -5.99 -12.32
CA GLY A 189 1.39 -4.95 -11.41
C GLY A 189 0.86 -3.56 -11.78
N GLU A 190 1.15 -2.60 -10.91
CA GLU A 190 0.60 -1.26 -11.05
C GLU A 190 1.28 -0.38 -12.09
N TYR A 191 0.45 0.30 -12.88
CA TYR A 191 0.91 1.30 -13.82
C TYR A 191 1.27 2.63 -13.10
N GLY A 192 2.55 2.76 -12.76
CA GLY A 192 3.16 3.99 -12.23
C GLY A 192 2.76 4.35 -10.79
N ARG A 193 3.76 4.50 -9.91
CA ARG A 193 3.57 4.87 -8.48
C ARG A 193 2.90 6.24 -8.25
N GLU A 194 2.67 7.02 -9.30
CA GLU A 194 2.12 8.38 -9.23
C GLU A 194 0.66 8.51 -9.72
N THR A 195 0.05 7.45 -10.24
CA THR A 195 -1.33 7.47 -10.78
C THR A 195 -2.39 7.16 -9.73
N ALA A 196 -3.66 7.07 -10.15
CA ALA A 196 -4.73 6.50 -9.34
C ALA A 196 -4.45 5.04 -8.93
N TYR A 197 -3.66 4.28 -9.72
CA TYR A 197 -3.42 2.84 -9.55
C TYR A 197 -2.91 2.41 -8.16
N PRO A 198 -1.80 3.01 -7.65
CA PRO A 198 -1.29 2.77 -6.29
C PRO A 198 -2.31 2.86 -5.19
N ARG A 199 -3.27 3.77 -5.37
CA ARG A 199 -4.34 3.98 -4.39
C ARG A 199 -5.48 3.00 -4.60
N CYS A 200 -5.83 2.69 -5.84
CA CYS A 200 -6.79 1.64 -6.14
C CYS A 200 -6.38 0.33 -5.50
N CYS A 201 -5.13 -0.11 -5.67
CA CYS A 201 -4.65 -1.35 -5.05
C CYS A 201 -4.60 -1.22 -3.52
N SER A 202 -4.16 -0.11 -2.94
CA SER A 202 -4.24 0.08 -1.47
C SER A 202 -5.66 0.16 -0.91
N MET A 203 -6.68 0.44 -1.71
CA MET A 203 -8.08 0.35 -1.27
C MET A 203 -8.60 -1.08 -1.39
N GLN A 204 -8.07 -1.85 -2.34
CA GLN A 204 -8.64 -3.09 -2.80
C GLN A 204 -8.01 -4.35 -2.19
N LEU A 205 -6.68 -4.34 -2.00
CA LEU A 205 -5.97 -5.31 -1.15
C LEU A 205 -6.56 -5.35 0.28
N TYR A 206 -7.36 -4.35 0.62
CA TYR A 206 -7.97 -4.14 1.91
C TYR A 206 -9.38 -4.66 1.92
N GLY A 207 -10.23 -4.28 0.95
CA GLY A 207 -11.59 -4.84 0.77
C GLY A 207 -11.64 -6.36 0.62
N SER A 208 -10.70 -6.97 -0.11
CA SER A 208 -10.61 -8.44 -0.23
C SER A 208 -10.15 -9.12 1.06
N CYS A 209 -9.38 -8.40 1.89
CA CYS A 209 -9.03 -8.85 3.24
C CYS A 209 -10.15 -8.58 4.25
N SER A 210 -10.97 -7.52 4.10
CA SER A 210 -12.17 -7.32 4.90
C SER A 210 -13.23 -8.38 4.61
N ALA A 211 -13.20 -9.05 3.46
CA ALA A 211 -14.05 -10.22 3.23
C ALA A 211 -13.71 -11.39 4.20
N ILE A 212 -12.48 -11.48 4.72
CA ILE A 212 -12.10 -12.46 5.77
C ILE A 212 -12.79 -12.12 7.11
N ARG A 213 -13.41 -10.95 7.21
CA ARG A 213 -14.06 -10.44 8.41
C ARG A 213 -15.56 -10.76 8.47
N LEU A 214 -15.91 -12.03 8.20
CA LEU A 214 -17.26 -12.56 8.41
C LEU A 214 -17.32 -13.72 9.41
N ALA A 215 -16.26 -13.93 10.21
CA ALA A 215 -16.32 -14.83 11.35
C ALA A 215 -15.88 -14.12 12.64
N LYS A 216 -16.86 -13.44 13.26
CA LYS A 216 -16.93 -13.03 14.66
C LYS A 216 -16.10 -11.81 15.10
N GLU A 217 -16.78 -10.91 15.82
CA GLU A 217 -16.43 -9.50 16.00
C GLU A 217 -15.05 -9.28 16.66
N GLY A 218 -14.29 -8.31 16.16
CA GLY A 218 -13.06 -7.82 16.79
C GLY A 218 -12.72 -6.46 16.19
N ARG A 219 -12.51 -5.45 17.05
CA ARG A 219 -12.14 -4.09 16.62
C ARG A 219 -10.75 -4.10 16.00
N GLU A 220 -10.60 -3.31 14.94
CA GLU A 220 -9.43 -3.34 14.09
C GLU A 220 -8.54 -2.11 14.29
N GLY A 221 -7.27 -2.24 13.91
CA GLY A 221 -6.36 -1.14 13.74
C GLY A 221 -5.22 -1.59 12.84
N GLY A 222 -4.96 -0.80 11.79
CA GLY A 222 -3.70 -0.85 11.06
C GLY A 222 -3.84 -1.03 9.57
N ARG A 223 -3.10 -0.19 8.83
CA ARG A 223 -2.16 -0.67 7.81
C ARG A 223 -1.28 0.44 7.16
N GLU A 224 -0.01 0.07 6.96
CA GLU A 224 0.77 0.23 5.71
C GLU A 224 1.90 -0.82 5.71
N LYS A 225 2.00 -1.65 4.65
CA LYS A 225 2.91 -2.82 4.45
C LYS A 225 2.83 -3.95 5.47
N THR A 226 2.57 -3.65 6.72
CA THR A 226 2.39 -4.59 7.81
C THR A 226 0.94 -4.46 8.31
N PHE A 227 0.12 -5.51 8.25
CA PHE A 227 -1.13 -5.55 9.00
C PHE A 227 -0.74 -5.71 10.45
N ALA A 228 -1.14 -4.84 11.36
CA ALA A 228 -1.38 -5.32 12.71
C ALA A 228 -2.80 -5.89 12.65
N LEU A 229 -2.98 -7.20 12.79
CA LEU A 229 -4.30 -7.71 13.13
C LEU A 229 -4.46 -7.48 14.63
N GLU A 230 -5.22 -6.44 14.99
CA GLU A 230 -5.61 -6.19 16.37
C GLU A 230 -6.75 -7.13 16.75
N VAL A 231 -6.53 -7.94 17.79
CA VAL A 231 -7.57 -8.73 18.44
C VAL A 231 -7.65 -8.27 19.88
N SER A 232 -8.50 -7.29 20.16
CA SER A 232 -8.76 -6.82 21.52
C SER A 232 -10.25 -6.55 21.72
N ARG A 233 -10.91 -7.37 22.54
CA ARG A 233 -12.27 -7.11 23.04
C ARG A 233 -12.23 -6.56 24.47
N ARG A 234 -13.19 -5.70 24.80
CA ARG A 234 -13.59 -5.35 26.17
C ARG A 234 -15.01 -5.87 26.38
N HIS A 235 -15.21 -6.54 27.52
CA HIS A 235 -16.44 -7.16 28.06
C HIS A 235 -16.68 -8.62 27.67
N SER A 236 -16.49 -9.46 28.70
CA SER A 236 -17.12 -10.76 29.01
C SER A 236 -17.37 -11.75 27.86
N LEU A 237 -16.67 -12.89 27.96
CA LEU A 237 -16.93 -14.16 27.25
C LEU A 237 -16.58 -14.17 25.75
N ASP A 238 -15.28 -14.22 25.45
CA ASP A 238 -14.67 -15.23 24.56
C ASP A 238 -13.19 -14.87 24.32
N ILE A 239 -12.29 -15.67 24.91
CA ILE A 239 -10.84 -15.56 24.76
C ILE A 239 -10.47 -16.13 23.39
N TRP A 240 -9.81 -15.35 22.53
CA TRP A 240 -9.26 -15.93 21.31
C TRP A 240 -8.10 -16.85 21.66
N HIS A 241 -8.28 -18.14 21.39
CA HIS A 241 -7.23 -19.14 21.60
C HIS A 241 -6.18 -19.04 20.49
N PHE A 242 -4.92 -19.34 20.81
CA PHE A 242 -3.80 -19.43 19.84
C PHE A 242 -4.16 -20.17 18.54
N ASN A 243 -5.02 -21.20 18.64
CA ASN A 243 -5.53 -21.96 17.49
C ASN A 243 -6.33 -21.11 16.49
N GLN A 244 -7.07 -20.11 16.94
CA GLN A 244 -7.85 -19.25 16.06
C GLN A 244 -6.94 -18.33 15.23
N ILE A 245 -5.84 -17.82 15.78
CA ILE A 245 -4.85 -17.03 15.03
C ILE A 245 -4.22 -17.87 13.91
N LYS A 246 -3.92 -19.14 14.20
CA LYS A 246 -3.41 -20.09 13.22
C LYS A 246 -4.40 -20.28 12.05
N GLU A 247 -5.68 -20.49 12.34
CA GLU A 247 -6.70 -20.64 11.30
C GLU A 247 -6.95 -19.34 10.52
N MET A 248 -6.97 -18.18 11.20
CA MET A 248 -7.07 -16.88 10.54
C MET A 248 -5.94 -16.65 9.54
N LEU A 249 -4.70 -17.01 9.90
CA LEU A 249 -3.56 -16.77 9.01
C LEU A 249 -3.55 -17.71 7.80
N LYS A 250 -3.99 -18.96 7.97
CA LYS A 250 -4.21 -19.89 6.85
C LYS A 250 -5.31 -19.38 5.92
N GLU A 251 -6.42 -18.94 6.49
CA GLU A 251 -7.54 -18.40 5.71
C GLU A 251 -7.11 -17.13 4.96
N LEU A 252 -6.36 -16.25 5.63
CA LEU A 252 -5.79 -15.05 5.02
C LEU A 252 -4.90 -15.40 3.83
N GLU A 253 -4.02 -16.38 3.95
CA GLU A 253 -3.19 -16.84 2.83
C GLU A 253 -4.04 -17.34 1.65
N VAL A 254 -5.01 -18.23 1.91
CA VAL A 254 -5.87 -18.80 0.87
C VAL A 254 -6.65 -17.73 0.13
N ARG A 255 -7.26 -16.78 0.86
CA ARG A 255 -8.04 -15.71 0.24
C ARG A 255 -7.17 -14.66 -0.44
N SER A 256 -5.97 -14.42 0.07
CA SER A 256 -4.98 -13.56 -0.57
C SER A 256 -4.55 -14.12 -1.92
N ALA A 257 -4.35 -15.44 -2.01
CA ALA A 257 -3.97 -16.10 -3.26
C ALA A 257 -5.03 -15.91 -4.37
N VAL A 258 -6.32 -15.88 -4.02
CA VAL A 258 -7.43 -15.62 -4.97
C VAL A 258 -7.29 -14.26 -5.66
N VAL A 259 -6.68 -13.27 -5.00
CA VAL A 259 -6.46 -11.93 -5.57
C VAL A 259 -5.03 -11.72 -6.07
N GLY A 260 -4.24 -12.80 -6.17
CA GLY A 260 -2.85 -12.77 -6.63
C GLY A 260 -1.85 -12.30 -5.57
N LEU A 261 -2.27 -12.21 -4.31
CA LEU A 261 -1.38 -11.82 -3.21
C LEU A 261 -0.79 -13.02 -2.51
N ARG A 262 0.43 -12.83 -2.02
CA ARG A 262 1.19 -13.84 -1.32
C ARG A 262 1.78 -13.27 -0.04
N LEU A 263 1.52 -13.89 1.10
CA LEU A 263 2.13 -13.47 2.36
C LEU A 263 3.64 -13.60 2.31
N ASN A 264 4.33 -12.58 2.82
CA ASN A 264 5.75 -12.61 3.10
C ASN A 264 5.95 -13.16 4.52
N THR A 265 6.20 -14.45 4.63
CA THR A 265 6.41 -15.15 5.91
C THR A 265 7.66 -14.65 6.64
N SER A 266 8.72 -14.28 5.90
CA SER A 266 9.96 -13.75 6.48
C SER A 266 9.78 -12.39 7.16
N LYS A 267 8.77 -11.61 6.77
CA LYS A 267 8.45 -10.29 7.36
C LYS A 267 7.18 -10.31 8.19
N THR A 268 6.40 -11.37 8.10
CA THR A 268 5.24 -11.57 8.95
C THR A 268 5.70 -12.06 10.32
N LYS A 269 5.28 -11.38 11.39
CA LYS A 269 5.74 -11.64 12.77
C LYS A 269 4.58 -11.73 13.75
N LEU A 270 4.74 -12.53 14.80
CA LEU A 270 3.79 -12.65 15.91
C LEU A 270 4.41 -12.10 17.19
N MET A 271 3.68 -11.29 17.94
CA MET A 271 4.07 -10.80 19.26
C MET A 271 2.96 -11.08 20.26
N SER A 272 3.29 -11.48 21.49
CA SER A 272 2.29 -11.77 22.52
C SER A 272 2.79 -11.41 23.90
N ASN A 273 1.86 -11.08 24.81
CA ASN A 273 2.13 -10.97 26.25
C ASN A 273 1.95 -12.31 26.99
N GLN A 274 1.75 -13.41 26.27
CA GLN A 274 1.62 -14.77 26.79
C GLN A 274 2.70 -15.68 26.20
N GLU A 275 2.99 -16.76 26.92
CA GLU A 275 3.84 -17.83 26.40
C GLU A 275 3.13 -18.56 25.25
N LEU A 276 3.80 -18.67 24.11
CA LEU A 276 3.26 -19.34 22.93
C LEU A 276 3.41 -20.85 23.07
N LYS A 277 2.29 -21.55 23.22
CA LYS A 277 2.25 -23.02 23.38
C LYS A 277 2.69 -23.80 22.12
N SER A 278 2.70 -23.17 20.95
CA SER A 278 3.15 -23.81 19.71
C SER A 278 3.57 -22.79 18.66
N THR A 279 4.09 -23.28 17.54
CA THR A 279 4.54 -22.45 16.41
C THR A 279 3.45 -22.38 15.33
N ILE A 280 3.28 -21.21 14.71
CA ILE A 280 2.40 -21.03 13.54
C ILE A 280 3.22 -21.27 12.26
N PHE A 281 2.65 -22.05 11.34
CA PHE A 281 3.21 -22.30 10.02
C PHE A 281 2.25 -21.84 8.93
N VAL A 282 2.81 -21.25 7.88
CA VAL A 282 2.10 -20.87 6.65
C VAL A 282 2.91 -21.42 5.48
N ARG A 283 2.34 -22.33 4.67
CA ARG A 283 3.04 -23.01 3.57
C ARG A 283 4.36 -23.65 4.03
N ASP A 284 4.30 -24.33 5.18
CA ASP A 284 5.44 -24.98 5.83
C ASP A 284 6.56 -24.03 6.31
N GLU A 285 6.38 -22.71 6.16
CA GLU A 285 7.29 -21.69 6.68
C GLU A 285 6.83 -21.26 8.07
N LYS A 286 7.78 -21.25 9.01
CA LYS A 286 7.55 -20.80 10.38
C LYS A 286 7.34 -19.27 10.42
N ILE A 287 6.25 -18.84 11.06
CA ILE A 287 6.08 -17.44 11.44
C ILE A 287 6.88 -17.18 12.70
N GLU A 288 7.82 -16.25 12.62
CA GLU A 288 8.69 -15.89 13.74
C GLU A 288 7.89 -15.14 14.81
N SER A 289 8.11 -15.52 16.07
CA SER A 289 7.64 -14.76 17.22
C SER A 289 8.73 -13.80 17.70
N VAL A 290 8.34 -12.56 17.98
CA VAL A 290 9.26 -11.48 18.34
C VAL A 290 8.79 -10.76 19.61
N ASN A 291 9.75 -10.25 20.39
CA ASN A 291 9.47 -9.42 21.57
C ASN A 291 9.39 -7.92 21.24
N GLU A 292 10.04 -7.50 20.16
CA GLU A 292 10.06 -6.13 19.64
C GLU A 292 9.72 -6.13 18.15
N PHE A 293 8.97 -5.12 17.69
CA PHE A 293 8.68 -4.93 16.27
C PHE A 293 8.67 -3.45 15.88
N ILE A 294 9.19 -3.13 14.69
CA ILE A 294 9.16 -1.78 14.13
C ILE A 294 7.89 -1.58 13.31
N TYR A 295 6.87 -1.00 13.91
CA TYR A 295 5.61 -0.66 13.25
C TYR A 295 5.56 0.82 12.89
N LEU A 296 5.41 1.14 11.59
CA LEU A 296 5.33 2.52 11.07
C LEU A 296 6.43 3.47 11.60
N GLY A 297 7.63 2.92 11.85
CA GLY A 297 8.78 3.68 12.37
C GLY A 297 8.79 3.89 13.89
N ARG A 298 7.86 3.29 14.64
CA ARG A 298 7.87 3.20 16.12
C ARG A 298 8.24 1.79 16.56
N SER A 299 9.04 1.64 17.61
CA SER A 299 9.20 0.37 18.30
C SER A 299 8.00 0.06 19.16
N VAL A 300 7.56 -1.18 19.07
CA VAL A 300 6.48 -1.76 19.86
C VAL A 300 7.07 -2.93 20.63
N GLU A 301 6.86 -2.94 21.94
CA GLU A 301 7.31 -3.98 22.85
C GLU A 301 6.18 -4.30 23.84
N MET A 302 6.14 -5.54 24.33
CA MET A 302 5.18 -5.97 25.35
C MET A 302 5.61 -5.61 26.78
N SER A 303 6.80 -5.03 26.97
CA SER A 303 7.33 -4.45 28.22
C SER A 303 6.97 -2.97 28.39
N GLU A 304 7.02 -2.46 29.62
CA GLU A 304 6.74 -1.05 29.91
C GLU A 304 7.82 -0.11 29.33
N GLY A 305 7.37 1.09 28.95
CA GLY A 305 8.25 2.21 28.61
C GLY A 305 8.36 2.52 27.12
N THR A 306 8.63 3.79 26.82
CA THR A 306 8.87 4.28 25.45
C THR A 306 10.33 4.65 25.21
N GLU A 307 11.17 4.45 26.22
CA GLU A 307 12.51 4.99 26.25
C GLU A 307 13.45 4.34 25.22
N ALA A 308 13.27 3.04 24.97
CA ALA A 308 13.96 2.33 23.90
C ALA A 308 13.66 2.94 22.51
N ASP A 309 12.39 3.21 22.21
CA ASP A 309 11.99 3.86 20.95
C ASP A 309 12.54 5.29 20.85
N ILE A 310 12.48 6.07 21.94
CA ILE A 310 13.04 7.44 21.99
C ILE A 310 14.53 7.42 21.68
N ARG A 311 15.31 6.57 22.37
CA ARG A 311 16.76 6.43 22.15
C ARG A 311 17.06 6.01 20.71
N ARG A 312 16.29 5.07 20.16
CA ARG A 312 16.43 4.62 18.77
C ARG A 312 16.21 5.77 17.78
N ARG A 313 15.15 6.55 17.95
CA ARG A 313 14.82 7.70 17.07
C ARG A 313 15.90 8.79 17.15
N ILE A 314 16.42 9.09 18.34
CA ILE A 314 17.55 10.01 18.52
C ILE A 314 18.76 9.52 17.73
N LYS A 315 19.11 8.23 17.84
CA LYS A 315 20.25 7.63 17.11
C LYS A 315 20.05 7.72 15.59
N GLN A 316 18.84 7.44 15.09
CA GLN A 316 18.51 7.57 13.67
C GLN A 316 18.61 9.02 13.20
N GLY A 317 18.09 9.99 13.97
CA GLY A 317 18.19 11.42 13.67
C GLY A 317 19.64 11.89 13.60
N ARG A 318 20.48 11.47 14.56
CA ARG A 318 21.92 11.75 14.55
C ARG A 318 22.61 11.18 13.31
N LYS A 319 22.31 9.92 12.95
CA LYS A 319 22.87 9.26 11.76
C LYS A 319 22.45 9.96 10.45
N ALA A 320 21.19 10.39 10.35
CA ALA A 320 20.70 11.14 9.19
C ALA A 320 21.37 12.52 9.09
N ARG A 321 21.53 13.23 10.22
CA ARG A 321 22.22 14.52 10.27
C ARG A 321 23.68 14.40 9.81
N LEU A 322 24.40 13.37 10.24
CA LEU A 322 25.79 13.16 9.84
C LEU A 322 25.91 12.87 8.34
N LYS A 323 25.00 12.06 7.77
CA LYS A 323 24.98 11.79 6.32
C LYS A 323 24.72 13.01 5.43
N ASN A 324 24.04 14.02 5.95
CA ASN A 324 23.75 15.26 5.21
C ASN A 324 24.84 16.33 5.39
N LYS A 325 25.91 16.05 6.14
CA LYS A 325 27.08 16.95 6.27
C LYS A 325 28.19 16.65 5.25
N ASP A 326 28.11 15.53 4.54
CA ASP A 326 29.11 15.09 3.55
C ASP A 326 28.72 15.46 2.10
N PHE A 327 27.97 16.56 1.91
CA PHE A 327 27.67 17.15 0.60
C PHE A 327 27.90 18.66 0.61
#